data_AF-A0A358HYI5-F1
#
_entry.id   AF-A0A358HYI5-F1
#
_cell.length_a   1.000
_cell.length_b   1.000
_cell.length_c   1.000
_cell.angle_alpha   90.00
_cell.angle_beta   90.00
_cell.angle_gamma   90.00
#
_symmetry.space_group_name_H-M   'P 1'
#
loop_
_entity.id
_entity.type
_entity.pdbx_description
1 polymer ?
#
loop_
_entity_poly.entity_id
_entity_poly.type
_entity_poly.pdbx_seq_one_letter_code
_entity_poly.pdbx_strand_id
1 'polypeptide(L)'
;MALDADILLDRRRLKKSVFRWRVVAAIAVLAVILIGLAGTGLNKGVFGTLGPRIVEVTIEGVITEDPYLLDALAAVEEDSDVVGVIVHINSPG
;
A
#
# COMPACT_ATOMS: atom_id res chain seq x y z
N MET A 1 60.14 7.90 6.24
CA MET A 1 59.71 7.82 4.83
C MET A 1 58.91 6.56 4.50
N ALA A 2 59.16 5.40 5.11
CA ALA A 2 58.29 4.21 4.92
C ALA A 2 56.93 4.33 5.67
N LEU A 3 56.94 4.89 6.88
CA LEU A 3 55.72 5.12 7.69
C LEU A 3 54.71 6.08 7.03
N ASP A 4 55.19 7.09 6.31
CA ASP A 4 54.32 8.08 5.63
C ASP A 4 53.60 7.47 4.42
N ALA A 5 54.23 6.50 3.75
CA ALA A 5 53.66 5.80 2.60
C ALA A 5 52.51 4.87 3.02
N ASP A 6 52.65 4.19 4.16
CA ASP A 6 51.61 3.29 4.69
C ASP A 6 50.37 4.07 5.18
N ILE A 7 50.55 5.22 5.84
CA ILE A 7 49.43 6.08 6.28
C ILE A 7 48.62 6.61 5.07
N LEU A 8 49.27 6.89 3.95
CA LEU A 8 48.62 7.34 2.72
C LEU A 8 47.85 6.22 2.00
N LEU A 9 48.35 4.97 2.06
CA LEU A 9 47.69 3.80 1.49
C LEU A 9 46.42 3.42 2.27
N ASP A 10 46.45 3.54 3.59
CA ASP A 10 45.35 3.09 4.45
C ASP A 10 44.10 3.98 4.33
N ARG A 11 44.30 5.30 4.11
CA ARG A 11 43.20 6.24 3.81
C ARG A 11 42.39 5.84 2.56
N ARG A 12 43.03 5.25 1.56
CA ARG A 12 42.35 4.79 0.33
C ARG A 12 41.55 3.51 0.56
N ARG A 13 42.05 2.60 1.42
CA ARG A 13 41.35 1.37 1.80
C ARG A 13 40.14 1.65 2.69
N LEU A 14 40.28 2.54 3.67
CA LEU A 14 39.20 2.92 4.58
C LEU A 14 38.02 3.57 3.84
N LYS A 15 38.26 4.39 2.81
CA LYS A 15 37.18 4.94 1.97
C LYS A 15 36.37 3.86 1.24
N LYS A 16 37.01 2.77 0.79
CA LYS A 16 36.32 1.68 0.09
C LYS A 16 35.49 0.80 1.03
N SER A 17 35.94 0.59 2.27
CA SER A 17 35.16 -0.18 3.24
C SER A 17 33.90 0.57 3.66
N VAL A 18 34.01 1.87 3.92
CA VAL A 18 32.88 2.71 4.32
C VAL A 18 31.83 2.78 3.21
N PHE A 19 32.24 2.84 1.94
CA PHE A 19 31.26 2.83 0.84
C PHE A 19 30.43 1.55 0.77
N ARG A 20 31.05 0.37 0.99
CA ARG A 20 30.31 -0.91 1.04
C ARG A 20 29.28 -0.90 2.16
N TRP A 21 29.66 -0.41 3.35
CA TRP A 21 28.75 -0.26 4.47
C TRP A 21 27.61 0.71 4.19
N ARG A 22 27.87 1.79 3.45
CA ARG A 22 26.81 2.73 3.02
C ARG A 22 25.80 2.08 2.07
N VAL A 23 26.25 1.24 1.14
CA VAL A 23 25.34 0.51 0.22
C VAL A 23 24.51 -0.52 0.98
N VAL A 24 25.13 -1.31 1.87
CA VAL A 24 24.41 -2.29 2.70
C VAL A 24 23.39 -1.60 3.60
N ALA A 25 23.76 -0.49 4.23
CA ALA A 25 22.84 0.29 5.06
C ALA A 25 21.67 0.86 4.23
N ALA A 26 21.92 1.38 3.04
CA ALA A 26 20.86 1.87 2.15
C ALA A 26 19.88 0.76 1.76
N ILE A 27 20.38 -0.44 1.40
CA ILE A 27 19.55 -1.59 1.08
C ILE A 27 18.75 -2.05 2.31
N ALA A 28 19.37 -2.09 3.48
CA ALA A 28 18.70 -2.47 4.72
C ALA A 28 17.56 -1.50 5.07
N VAL A 29 17.79 -0.18 4.95
CA VAL A 29 16.74 0.84 5.16
C VAL A 29 15.61 0.66 4.15
N LEU A 30 15.93 0.45 2.86
CA LEU A 30 14.92 0.21 1.84
C LEU A 30 14.08 -1.03 2.14
N ALA A 31 14.72 -2.13 2.57
CA ALA A 31 14.05 -3.37 2.95
C ALA A 31 13.13 -3.18 4.17
N VAL A 32 13.57 -2.43 5.20
CA VAL A 32 12.75 -2.12 6.38
C VAL A 32 11.53 -1.29 5.99
N ILE A 33 11.68 -0.32 5.09
CA ILE A 33 10.55 0.47 4.59
C ILE A 33 9.55 -0.44 3.85
N LEU A 34 10.02 -1.30 2.95
CA LEU A 34 9.16 -2.22 2.20
C LEU A 34 8.41 -3.20 3.09
N ILE A 35 9.10 -3.80 4.07
CA ILE A 35 8.49 -4.75 5.03
C ILE A 35 7.53 -4.00 5.98
N GLY A 36 7.93 -2.82 6.46
CA GLY A 36 7.10 -1.99 7.32
C GLY A 36 5.81 -1.54 6.62
N LEU A 37 5.88 -1.21 5.34
CA LEU A 37 4.69 -0.86 4.55
C LEU A 37 3.78 -2.08 4.31
N ALA A 38 4.36 -3.26 4.07
CA ALA A 38 3.59 -4.49 3.91
C ALA A 38 2.86 -4.93 5.20
N GLY A 39 3.47 -4.71 6.37
CA GLY A 39 2.91 -5.11 7.67
C GLY A 39 1.91 -4.14 8.29
N THR A 40 1.89 -2.87 7.87
CA THR A 40 1.11 -1.81 8.54
C THR A 40 -0.33 -1.67 8.03
N GLY A 41 -0.83 -2.58 7.20
CA GLY A 41 -2.21 -2.51 6.68
C GLY A 41 -2.47 -1.31 5.75
N LEU A 42 -1.46 -0.47 5.49
CA LEU A 42 -1.45 0.60 4.47
C LEU A 42 -1.65 0.05 3.05
N ASN A 43 -1.44 -1.26 2.85
CA ASN A 43 -1.90 -1.96 1.65
C ASN A 43 -3.38 -1.74 1.38
N LYS A 44 -4.25 -1.52 2.38
CA LYS A 44 -5.69 -1.26 2.15
C LYS A 44 -5.98 0.06 1.42
N GLY A 45 -5.07 1.03 1.49
CA GLY A 45 -5.29 2.37 0.91
C GLY A 45 -4.53 2.65 -0.40
N VAL A 46 -3.42 1.95 -0.66
CA VAL A 46 -2.54 2.22 -1.81
C VAL A 46 -2.65 1.13 -2.90
N PHE A 47 -2.90 -0.12 -2.51
CA PHE A 47 -3.25 -1.19 -3.42
C PHE A 47 -4.73 -1.49 -3.14
N GLY A 48 -5.64 -1.02 -4.00
CA GLY A 48 -7.09 -1.23 -3.83
C GLY A 48 -7.38 -2.62 -3.27
N THR A 49 -8.21 -2.69 -2.24
CA THR A 49 -8.47 -3.86 -1.40
C THR A 49 -8.58 -5.15 -2.22
N LEU A 50 -7.46 -5.87 -2.40
CA LEU A 50 -7.32 -7.10 -3.19
C LEU A 50 -7.91 -8.31 -2.46
N GLY A 51 -9.12 -8.17 -1.92
CA GLY A 51 -9.73 -9.26 -1.18
C GLY A 51 -11.24 -9.11 -1.04
N PRO A 52 -11.90 -10.21 -0.64
CA PRO A 52 -13.33 -10.30 -0.43
C PRO A 52 -13.85 -9.11 0.36
N ARG A 53 -14.68 -8.27 -0.25
CA ARG A 53 -15.32 -7.14 0.39
C ARG A 53 -16.84 -7.31 0.43
N ILE A 54 -17.43 -6.80 1.49
CA ILE A 54 -18.88 -6.67 1.62
C ILE A 54 -19.19 -5.20 1.35
N VAL A 55 -20.11 -4.94 0.42
CA VAL A 55 -20.57 -3.59 0.08
C VAL A 55 -21.83 -3.29 0.86
N GLU A 56 -21.92 -2.07 1.40
CA GLU A 56 -23.12 -1.58 2.09
C GLU A 56 -23.79 -0.51 1.22
N VAL A 57 -25.08 -0.68 0.98
CA VAL A 57 -25.91 0.24 0.18
C VAL A 57 -27.07 0.72 1.05
N THR A 58 -27.25 2.02 1.16
CA THR A 58 -28.32 2.63 1.95
C THR A 58 -29.31 3.31 1.03
N ILE A 59 -30.57 2.89 1.10
CA ILE A 59 -31.71 3.43 0.34
C ILE A 59 -32.57 4.20 1.35
N GLU A 60 -32.58 5.53 1.22
CA GLU A 60 -33.34 6.43 2.08
C GLU A 60 -34.37 7.23 1.29
N GLY A 61 -35.53 7.48 1.90
CA GLY A 61 -36.58 8.28 1.28
C GLY A 61 -37.38 7.50 0.23
N VAL A 62 -38.12 8.21 -0.62
CA VAL A 62 -39.06 7.61 -1.58
C VAL A 62 -38.29 6.87 -2.68
N ILE A 63 -38.68 5.63 -2.98
CA ILE A 63 -38.08 4.85 -4.05
C ILE A 63 -38.60 5.39 -5.38
N THR A 64 -37.71 6.07 -6.10
CA THR A 64 -37.93 6.51 -7.47
C THR A 64 -36.94 5.85 -8.40
N GLU A 65 -37.16 5.99 -9.70
CA GLU A 65 -36.17 5.57 -10.69
C GLU A 65 -34.94 6.50 -10.59
N ASP A 66 -33.89 6.01 -9.93
CA ASP A 66 -32.62 6.70 -9.77
C ASP A 66 -31.53 5.99 -10.58
N PRO A 67 -31.07 6.59 -11.71
CA PRO A 67 -30.03 5.99 -12.53
C PRO A 67 -28.70 5.87 -11.78
N TYR A 68 -28.40 6.74 -10.82
CA TYR A 68 -27.16 6.64 -10.04
C TYR A 68 -27.15 5.43 -9.12
N LEU A 69 -28.31 5.10 -8.52
CA LEU A 69 -28.45 3.90 -7.70
C LEU A 69 -28.30 2.64 -8.56
N LEU A 70 -28.89 2.63 -9.76
CA LEU A 70 -28.77 1.51 -10.70
C LEU A 70 -27.33 1.31 -11.19
N ASP A 71 -26.65 2.40 -11.57
CA ASP A 71 -25.25 2.36 -11.99
C ASP A 71 -24.33 1.89 -10.85
N ALA A 72 -24.59 2.35 -9.62
CA ALA A 72 -23.84 1.91 -8.45
C ALA A 72 -24.03 0.41 -8.18
N LEU A 73 -25.25 -0.12 -8.31
CA LEU A 73 -25.53 -1.55 -8.16
C LEU A 73 -24.89 -2.37 -9.29
N ALA A 74 -24.93 -1.89 -10.53
CA ALA A 74 -24.27 -2.52 -11.66
C ALA A 74 -22.73 -2.58 -11.48
N ALA A 75 -22.13 -1.51 -10.97
CA ALA A 75 -20.71 -1.48 -10.66
C ALA A 75 -20.33 -2.49 -9.55
N VAL A 76 -21.23 -2.73 -8.59
CA VAL A 76 -21.04 -3.72 -7.53
C VAL A 76 -21.22 -5.15 -8.07
N GLU A 77 -22.10 -5.36 -9.04
CA GLU A 77 -22.29 -6.65 -9.72
C GLU A 77 -21.05 -7.05 -10.55
N GLU A 78 -20.39 -6.07 -11.19
CA GLU A 78 -19.22 -6.34 -12.04
C GLU A 78 -17.90 -6.51 -11.24
N ASP A 79 -17.89 -6.13 -9.95
CA ASP A 79 -16.72 -6.25 -9.09
C ASP A 79 -16.58 -7.67 -8.51
N SER A 80 -15.63 -8.45 -9.06
CA SER A 80 -15.35 -9.83 -8.65
C SER A 80 -14.83 -9.98 -7.21
N ASP A 81 -14.39 -8.89 -6.58
CA ASP A 81 -13.94 -8.90 -5.19
C ASP A 81 -15.12 -8.73 -4.21
N VAL A 82 -16.32 -8.38 -4.69
CA VAL A 82 -17.52 -8.25 -3.85
C VAL A 82 -18.12 -9.63 -3.59
N VAL A 83 -18.07 -10.05 -2.33
CA VAL A 83 -18.62 -11.34 -1.89
C VAL A 83 -20.02 -11.25 -1.29
N GLY A 84 -20.53 -10.04 -1.09
CA GLY A 84 -21.86 -9.82 -0.56
C GLY A 84 -22.24 -8.35 -0.49
N VAL A 85 -23.54 -8.09 -0.46
CA VAL A 85 -24.12 -6.76 -0.35
C VAL A 85 -25.09 -6.72 0.82
N ILE A 86 -24.94 -5.72 1.68
CA ILE A 86 -25.88 -5.39 2.75
C ILE A 86 -26.68 -4.18 2.29
N VAL A 87 -28.01 -4.31 2.26
CA VAL A 87 -28.90 -3.22 1.86
C VAL A 87 -29.67 -2.73 3.07
N HIS A 88 -29.46 -1.47 3.43
CA HIS A 88 -30.23 -0.76 4.45
C HIS A 88 -31.35 0.01 3.76
N ILE A 89 -32.60 -0.34 4.07
CA ILE A 89 -33.77 0.29 3.46
C ILE A 89 -34.50 1.08 4.53
N ASN A 90 -34.54 2.39 4.37
CA ASN A 90 -35.32 3.33 5.16
C ASN A 90 -36.17 4.19 4.22
N SER A 91 -37.16 3.55 3.61
CA SER A 91 -38.05 4.15 2.62
C SER A 91 -39.51 4.03 3.04
N PRO A 92 -40.35 5.06 2.81
CA PRO A 92 -41.80 4.97 3.01
C PRO A 92 -42.52 4.23 1.87
N GLY A 93 -41.85 3.92 0.76
CA GLY A 93 -42.42 3.31 -0.44
C GLY A 93 -41.61 3.60 -1.69
#